data_AF-A0A0F9K5T7-F1
#
_entry.id   AF-A0A0F9K5T7-F1
#
_cell.length_a   1.000
_cell.length_b   1.000
_cell.length_c   1.000
_cell.angle_alpha   90.00
_cell.angle_beta   90.00
_cell.angle_gamma   90.00
#
_symmetry.space_group_name_H-M   'P 1'
#
loop_
_entity.id
_entity.type
_entity.pdbx_description
1 polymer ?
#
loop_
_entity_poly.entity_id
_entity_poly.type
_entity_poly.pdbx_seq_one_letter_code
_entity_poly.pdbx_strand_id
1 'polypeptide(L)'
;MNDFEKIAIIPECNINNEGLTGAYKKLGEKRSAVFFLNKGYLLSHYRFPTIKMKFELPMLNTFNLNLCGGWFLNDMGANEVHEQVLSRVINGFKPMGDIVDINENITKISVNARKENLKFKISSHSWENRKTIRFCKKGKFNELFDIESLYEDYLSYYLIINKETEGEYLEFFRKMDGRRLEDFLDFEIANPDSDSDAMLTGLILGYPIWSTVSILWGSG
;
A
#
# COMPACT_ATOMS: atom_id res chain seq x y z
N MET A 1 -6.35 16.87 -26.54
CA MET A 1 -6.86 16.78 -25.16
C MET A 1 -6.49 15.39 -24.68
N ASN A 2 -5.20 15.16 -24.41
CA ASN A 2 -4.61 13.83 -24.59
C ASN A 2 -4.10 13.24 -23.27
N ASP A 3 -4.48 11.97 -23.08
CA ASP A 3 -3.78 10.90 -22.37
C ASP A 3 -3.91 10.82 -20.84
N PHE A 4 -5.15 10.78 -20.34
CA PHE A 4 -5.44 10.18 -19.03
C PHE A 4 -6.00 8.77 -19.23
N GLU A 5 -5.29 7.76 -18.73
CA GLU A 5 -5.79 6.40 -18.62
C GLU A 5 -6.39 6.21 -17.22
N LYS A 6 -7.64 5.77 -17.14
CA LYS A 6 -8.25 5.40 -15.85
C LYS A 6 -7.69 4.05 -15.43
N ILE A 7 -6.81 4.05 -14.42
CA ILE A 7 -6.08 2.85 -13.98
C ILE A 7 -6.72 2.13 -12.79
N ALA A 8 -7.79 2.67 -12.23
CA ALA A 8 -8.64 1.94 -11.30
C ALA A 8 -10.09 2.41 -11.39
N ILE A 9 -11.01 1.46 -11.54
CA ILE A 9 -12.37 1.61 -11.02
C ILE A 9 -12.23 1.34 -9.53
N ILE A 10 -12.37 2.40 -8.71
CA ILE A 10 -12.68 2.21 -7.28
C ILE A 10 -13.90 1.29 -7.26
N PRO A 11 -13.88 0.13 -6.56
CA PRO A 11 -15.04 -0.75 -6.48
C PRO A 11 -16.27 0.11 -6.19
N GLU A 12 -17.34 -0.14 -6.94
CA GLU A 12 -18.56 0.68 -7.03
C GLU A 12 -19.11 1.11 -5.65
N CYS A 13 -18.53 2.15 -5.04
CA CYS A 13 -19.27 2.98 -4.12
C CYS A 13 -20.32 3.67 -4.98
N ASN A 14 -21.58 3.62 -4.54
CA ASN A 14 -22.73 4.28 -5.14
C ASN A 14 -22.50 5.80 -5.25
N ILE A 15 -21.68 6.22 -6.19
CA ILE A 15 -21.40 7.62 -6.46
C ILE A 15 -22.46 8.06 -7.45
N ASN A 16 -23.46 8.80 -6.95
CA ASN A 16 -24.34 9.58 -7.82
C ASN A 16 -23.45 10.39 -8.79
N ASN A 17 -23.63 10.14 -10.09
CA ASN A 17 -22.74 10.43 -11.22
C ASN A 17 -22.52 11.94 -11.53
N GLU A 18 -22.12 12.74 -10.56
CA GLU A 18 -21.72 14.13 -10.78
C GLU A 18 -20.22 14.32 -10.45
N GLY A 19 -19.37 14.20 -11.49
CA GLY A 19 -17.93 14.53 -11.44
C GLY A 19 -16.95 13.36 -11.58
N LEU A 20 -15.68 13.68 -11.84
CA LEU A 20 -14.59 12.70 -11.93
C LEU A 20 -14.21 12.17 -10.54
N THR A 21 -14.51 10.91 -10.26
CA THR A 21 -14.06 10.21 -9.04
C THR A 21 -13.24 8.98 -9.43
N GLY A 22 -12.04 8.82 -8.86
CA GLY A 22 -11.15 7.70 -9.22
C GLY A 22 -9.66 8.02 -9.18
N ALA A 23 -8.86 7.01 -9.53
CA ALA A 23 -7.43 7.14 -9.80
C ALA A 23 -7.17 7.22 -11.31
N TYR A 24 -6.44 8.24 -11.73
CA TYR A 24 -6.16 8.54 -13.14
C TYR A 24 -4.66 8.61 -13.35
N LYS A 25 -4.13 7.85 -14.31
CA LYS A 25 -2.70 7.87 -14.67
C LYS A 25 -2.51 8.72 -15.90
N LYS A 26 -1.53 9.63 -15.83
CA LYS A 26 -0.98 10.34 -16.97
C LYS A 26 0.41 9.78 -17.24
N LEU A 27 0.57 9.14 -18.39
CA LEU A 27 1.89 8.69 -18.86
C LEU A 27 2.61 9.86 -19.51
N GLY A 28 3.90 9.99 -19.22
CA GLY A 28 4.79 10.91 -19.93
C GLY A 28 6.10 10.21 -20.26
N GLU A 29 6.85 10.73 -21.23
CA GLU A 29 8.09 10.10 -21.69
C GLU A 29 9.13 9.96 -20.58
N LYS A 30 9.23 10.97 -19.70
CA LYS A 30 10.21 11.00 -18.60
C LYS A 30 9.58 10.80 -17.23
N ARG A 31 8.38 11.34 -17.01
CA ARG A 31 7.65 11.27 -15.75
C ARG A 31 6.21 10.91 -15.98
N SER A 32 5.71 10.02 -15.15
CA SER A 32 4.31 9.67 -15.03
C SER A 32 3.72 10.29 -13.78
N ALA A 33 2.41 10.46 -13.76
CA ALA A 33 1.69 10.91 -12.58
C ALA A 33 0.41 10.10 -12.37
N VAL A 34 0.05 9.88 -11.12
CA VAL A 34 -1.27 9.34 -10.74
C VAL A 34 -1.99 10.38 -9.91
N PHE A 35 -3.23 10.68 -10.29
CA PHE A 35 -4.11 11.64 -9.66
C PHE A 35 -5.30 10.93 -9.02
N PHE A 36 -5.59 11.26 -7.77
CA PHE A 36 -6.77 10.79 -7.06
C PHE A 36 -7.78 11.92 -6.99
N LEU A 37 -8.94 11.73 -7.63
CA LEU A 37 -10.01 12.73 -7.71
C LEU A 37 -11.25 12.23 -6.97
N ASN A 38 -11.97 13.16 -6.33
CA ASN A 38 -13.31 12.93 -5.78
C ASN A 38 -14.24 14.07 -6.19
N LYS A 39 -15.28 13.77 -6.97
CA LYS A 39 -16.22 14.77 -7.53
C LYS A 39 -15.48 15.91 -8.26
N GLY A 40 -14.39 15.58 -8.97
CA GLY A 40 -13.54 16.52 -9.69
C GLY A 40 -12.47 17.23 -8.86
N TYR A 41 -12.51 17.14 -7.52
CA TYR A 41 -11.50 17.73 -6.65
C TYR A 41 -10.28 16.82 -6.51
N LEU A 42 -9.08 17.40 -6.63
CA LEU A 42 -7.83 16.68 -6.42
C LEU A 42 -7.62 16.39 -4.93
N LEU A 43 -7.59 15.11 -4.57
CA LEU A 43 -7.31 14.65 -3.21
C LEU A 43 -5.81 14.48 -2.97
N SER A 44 -5.13 13.80 -3.90
CA SER A 44 -3.72 13.46 -3.80
C SER A 44 -3.16 13.20 -5.20
N HIS A 45 -1.85 13.33 -5.34
CA HIS A 45 -1.16 12.90 -6.56
C HIS A 45 0.25 12.43 -6.25
N TYR A 46 0.75 11.56 -7.11
CA TYR A 46 2.12 11.03 -7.03
C TYR A 46 2.79 11.23 -8.38
N ARG A 47 4.05 11.68 -8.36
CA ARG A 47 4.87 11.89 -9.55
C ARG A 47 6.12 11.05 -9.46
N PHE A 48 6.40 10.31 -10.50
CA PHE A 48 7.50 9.35 -10.51
C PHE A 48 8.10 9.23 -11.92
N PRO A 49 9.37 8.83 -12.04
CA PRO A 49 9.96 8.52 -13.34
C PRO A 49 9.14 7.47 -14.11
N THR A 50 9.09 7.61 -15.43
CA THR A 50 8.50 6.56 -16.25
C THR A 50 9.52 5.44 -16.44
N ILE A 51 9.19 4.24 -15.97
CA ILE A 51 9.97 3.02 -16.20
C ILE A 51 9.07 1.91 -16.76
N LYS A 52 9.69 0.92 -17.41
CA LYS A 52 9.02 -0.34 -17.73
C LYS A 52 9.07 -1.23 -16.49
N MET A 53 7.99 -1.20 -15.71
CA MET A 53 7.83 -2.05 -14.54
C MET A 53 7.98 -3.53 -14.90
N LYS A 54 8.67 -4.28 -14.05
CA LYS A 54 8.81 -5.74 -14.13
C LYS A 54 7.96 -6.44 -13.07
N PHE A 55 7.81 -5.82 -11.91
CA PHE A 55 7.03 -6.33 -10.80
C PHE A 55 5.55 -5.94 -10.93
N GLU A 56 4.69 -6.96 -10.88
CA GLU A 56 3.25 -6.77 -10.77
C GLU A 56 2.68 -7.79 -9.80
N LEU A 57 1.84 -7.33 -8.87
CA LEU A 57 1.19 -8.21 -7.92
C LEU A 57 -0.16 -7.61 -7.53
N PRO A 58 -1.26 -8.39 -7.56
CA PRO A 58 -2.60 -7.90 -7.20
C PRO A 58 -2.66 -7.28 -5.79
N MET A 59 -1.76 -7.67 -4.90
CA MET A 59 -1.64 -7.15 -3.54
C MET A 59 -1.12 -5.70 -3.46
N LEU A 60 -0.47 -5.17 -4.50
CA LEU A 60 0.06 -3.81 -4.54
C LEU A 60 -0.79 -2.96 -5.50
N ASN A 61 -1.77 -2.24 -4.96
CA ASN A 61 -2.76 -1.55 -5.79
C ASN A 61 -3.20 -0.22 -5.18
N THR A 62 -3.74 0.65 -6.03
CA THR A 62 -4.17 2.02 -5.67
C THR A 62 -5.27 2.07 -4.63
N PHE A 63 -6.13 1.06 -4.55
CA PHE A 63 -7.19 1.01 -3.55
C PHE A 63 -6.63 0.81 -2.14
N ASN A 64 -5.52 0.07 -1.99
CA ASN A 64 -4.88 -0.10 -0.69
C ASN A 64 -4.35 1.22 -0.12
N LEU A 65 -4.01 2.21 -0.96
CA LEU A 65 -3.65 3.56 -0.50
C LEU A 65 -4.82 4.26 0.19
N ASN A 66 -6.07 4.04 -0.25
CA ASN A 66 -7.25 4.59 0.43
C ASN A 66 -7.41 4.06 1.84
N LEU A 67 -7.02 2.80 2.05
CA LEU A 67 -7.19 2.10 3.32
C LEU A 67 -6.09 2.41 4.34
N CYS A 68 -5.04 3.14 3.95
CA CYS A 68 -3.90 3.47 4.80
C CYS A 68 -3.52 4.96 4.74
N GLY A 69 -4.46 5.82 4.30
CA GLY A 69 -4.31 7.27 4.36
C GLY A 69 -3.47 7.93 3.26
N GLY A 70 -3.18 7.22 2.16
CA GLY A 70 -2.60 7.84 0.96
C GLY A 70 -3.59 8.75 0.19
N TRP A 71 -4.89 8.49 0.36
CA TRP A 71 -6.01 9.34 -0.04
C TRP A 71 -7.27 8.84 0.70
N PHE A 72 -8.38 9.59 0.67
CA PHE A 72 -9.62 9.17 1.31
C PHE A 72 -10.82 9.42 0.41
N LEU A 73 -11.57 8.37 0.11
CA LEU A 73 -12.91 8.52 -0.45
C LEU A 73 -13.85 8.96 0.68
N ASN A 74 -14.31 10.21 0.64
CA ASN A 74 -15.11 10.84 1.69
C ASN A 74 -16.41 10.11 2.05
N ASP A 75 -16.85 9.16 1.21
CA ASP A 75 -18.14 8.48 1.36
C ASP A 75 -18.01 7.14 2.11
N MET A 76 -16.79 6.66 2.44
CA MET A 76 -16.60 5.42 3.22
C MET A 76 -16.57 5.68 4.72
N GLY A 77 -17.45 5.01 5.47
CA GLY A 77 -17.42 5.02 6.93
C GLY A 77 -16.29 4.16 7.51
N ALA A 78 -15.88 4.42 8.76
CA ALA A 78 -14.79 3.67 9.41
C ALA A 78 -15.03 2.14 9.42
N ASN A 79 -16.26 1.69 9.69
CA ASN A 79 -16.59 0.27 9.68
C ASN A 79 -16.42 -0.36 8.28
N GLU A 80 -16.82 0.37 7.23
CA GLU A 80 -16.66 -0.08 5.85
C GLU A 80 -15.16 -0.18 5.50
N VAL A 81 -14.34 0.79 5.92
CA VAL A 81 -12.88 0.70 5.77
C VAL A 81 -12.33 -0.54 6.46
N HIS A 82 -12.76 -0.84 7.70
CA HIS A 82 -12.30 -2.03 8.42
C HIS A 82 -12.68 -3.33 7.71
N GLU A 83 -13.91 -3.41 7.20
CA GLU A 83 -14.38 -4.55 6.40
C GLU A 83 -13.58 -4.71 5.10
N GLN A 84 -13.27 -3.62 4.41
CA GLN A 84 -12.45 -3.63 3.20
C GLN A 84 -11.01 -4.06 3.50
N VAL A 85 -10.38 -3.56 4.58
CA VAL A 85 -9.03 -4.00 4.97
C VAL A 85 -9.02 -5.50 5.25
N LEU A 86 -9.97 -6.00 6.04
CA LEU A 86 -10.06 -7.41 6.38
C LEU A 86 -10.32 -8.30 5.16
N SER A 87 -11.35 -7.97 4.37
CA SER A 87 -11.72 -8.70 3.16
C SER A 87 -10.58 -8.78 2.15
N ARG A 88 -9.84 -7.69 1.96
CA ARG A 88 -8.72 -7.68 1.00
C ARG A 88 -7.55 -8.52 1.44
N VAL A 89 -7.24 -8.59 2.73
CA VAL A 89 -6.23 -9.54 3.24
C VAL A 89 -6.68 -10.98 3.03
N ILE A 90 -7.93 -11.30 3.37
CA ILE A 90 -8.53 -12.64 3.17
C ILE A 90 -8.49 -13.04 1.69
N ASN A 91 -8.77 -12.10 0.79
CA ASN A 91 -8.84 -12.35 -0.65
C ASN A 91 -7.48 -12.23 -1.37
N GLY A 92 -6.40 -11.87 -0.67
CA GLY A 92 -5.07 -11.73 -1.29
C GLY A 92 -4.93 -10.49 -2.19
N PHE A 93 -5.67 -9.42 -1.89
CA PHE A 93 -5.56 -8.11 -2.54
C PHE A 93 -4.83 -7.07 -1.67
N LYS A 94 -4.39 -7.47 -0.47
CA LYS A 94 -3.56 -6.67 0.44
C LYS A 94 -2.70 -7.64 1.29
N PRO A 95 -1.40 -7.38 1.50
CA PRO A 95 -0.55 -8.31 2.27
C PRO A 95 -0.89 -8.32 3.75
N MET A 96 -0.95 -7.14 4.36
CA MET A 96 -1.22 -6.96 5.79
C MET A 96 -2.29 -5.88 6.00
N GLY A 97 -3.20 -6.13 6.94
CA GLY A 97 -4.13 -5.14 7.46
C GLY A 97 -3.59 -4.52 8.75
N ASP A 98 -3.82 -3.22 8.92
CA ASP A 98 -3.54 -2.44 10.13
C ASP A 98 -4.79 -1.61 10.42
N ILE A 99 -5.39 -1.81 11.60
CA ILE A 99 -6.62 -1.15 12.00
C ILE A 99 -6.47 -0.64 13.43
N VAL A 100 -6.78 0.63 13.65
CA VAL A 100 -6.87 1.25 14.97
C VAL A 100 -8.34 1.52 15.28
N ASP A 101 -8.87 0.91 16.35
CA ASP A 101 -10.27 1.11 16.73
C ASP A 101 -10.50 0.88 18.23
N ILE A 102 -11.73 1.10 18.70
CA ILE A 102 -12.16 0.76 20.06
C ILE A 102 -12.06 -0.75 20.30
N ASN A 103 -11.84 -1.12 21.56
CA ASN A 103 -11.59 -2.51 21.96
C ASN A 103 -12.68 -3.50 21.51
N GLU A 104 -13.95 -3.06 21.47
CA GLU A 104 -15.09 -3.88 21.03
C GLU A 104 -14.96 -4.27 19.55
N ASN A 105 -14.62 -3.32 18.68
CA ASN A 105 -14.44 -3.57 17.25
C ASN A 105 -13.18 -4.39 16.98
N ILE A 106 -12.08 -4.11 17.68
CA ILE A 106 -10.86 -4.91 17.61
C ILE A 106 -11.12 -6.37 18.00
N THR A 107 -11.96 -6.60 19.01
CA THR A 107 -12.37 -7.95 19.40
C THR A 107 -13.13 -8.66 18.27
N LYS A 108 -14.10 -7.98 17.63
CA LYS A 108 -14.85 -8.53 16.48
C LYS A 108 -13.92 -8.87 15.31
N ILE A 109 -13.01 -7.97 14.95
CA ILE A 109 -12.02 -8.20 13.88
C ILE A 109 -11.14 -9.40 14.22
N SER A 110 -10.69 -9.54 15.47
CA SER A 110 -9.85 -10.67 15.89
C SER A 110 -10.55 -12.03 15.79
N VAL A 111 -11.86 -12.09 16.04
CA VAL A 111 -12.67 -13.31 15.87
C VAL A 111 -12.72 -13.71 14.40
N ASN A 112 -12.96 -12.74 13.51
CA ASN A 112 -12.96 -12.99 12.07
C ASN A 112 -11.57 -13.39 11.56
N ALA A 113 -10.50 -12.72 12.00
CA ALA A 113 -9.13 -13.07 11.65
C ALA A 113 -8.78 -14.52 12.05
N ARG A 114 -9.22 -14.98 13.23
CA ARG A 114 -9.05 -16.38 13.66
C ARG A 114 -9.82 -17.35 12.76
N LYS A 115 -11.08 -17.04 12.45
CA LYS A 115 -11.93 -17.87 11.58
C LYS A 115 -11.28 -18.08 10.21
N GLU A 116 -10.67 -17.03 9.67
CA GLU A 116 -10.00 -17.03 8.37
C GLU A 116 -8.52 -17.50 8.45
N ASN A 117 -8.10 -18.04 9.59
CA ASN A 117 -6.74 -18.57 9.83
C ASN A 117 -5.61 -17.55 9.58
N LEU A 118 -5.89 -16.27 9.79
CA LEU A 118 -4.91 -15.19 9.69
C LEU A 118 -4.00 -15.17 10.91
N LYS A 119 -2.76 -14.72 10.73
CA LYS A 119 -1.87 -14.34 11.82
C LYS A 119 -2.20 -12.91 12.22
N PHE A 120 -2.26 -12.63 13.51
CA PHE A 120 -2.55 -11.27 13.97
C PHE A 120 -1.92 -10.97 15.32
N LYS A 121 -1.70 -9.69 15.59
CA LYS A 121 -1.29 -9.15 16.88
C LYS A 121 -2.16 -7.96 17.24
N ILE A 122 -2.50 -7.86 18.52
CA ILE A 122 -3.19 -6.70 19.09
C ILE A 122 -2.20 -5.97 20.00
N SER A 123 -2.07 -4.66 19.83
CA SER A 123 -1.22 -3.79 20.65
C SER A 123 -2.02 -2.58 21.15
N SER A 124 -1.49 -1.93 22.18
CA SER A 124 -2.03 -0.66 22.66
C SER A 124 -1.77 0.45 21.64
N HIS A 125 -2.71 1.39 21.50
CA HIS A 125 -2.51 2.60 20.72
C HIS A 125 -2.29 3.80 21.66
N SER A 126 -1.68 4.88 21.16
CA SER A 126 -1.48 6.12 21.92
C SER A 126 -2.79 6.88 22.21
N TRP A 127 -3.85 6.57 21.47
CA TRP A 127 -5.17 7.17 21.65
C TRP A 127 -5.96 6.44 22.73
N GLU A 128 -6.62 7.20 23.60
CA GLU A 128 -7.39 6.66 24.71
C GLU A 128 -8.47 5.67 24.25
N ASN A 129 -8.56 4.53 24.93
CA ASN A 129 -9.53 3.46 24.66
C ASN A 129 -9.43 2.84 23.25
N ARG A 130 -8.33 3.06 22.52
CA ARG A 130 -8.06 2.46 21.21
C ARG A 130 -6.97 1.39 21.29
N LYS A 131 -7.07 0.40 20.41
CA LYS A 131 -6.04 -0.62 20.18
C LYS A 131 -5.79 -0.74 18.70
N THR A 132 -4.59 -1.21 18.38
CA THR A 132 -4.22 -1.58 17.01
C THR A 132 -4.37 -3.08 16.86
N ILE A 133 -4.94 -3.54 15.75
CA ILE A 133 -4.82 -4.93 15.29
C ILE A 133 -4.14 -4.95 13.94
N ARG A 134 -3.03 -5.69 13.87
CA ARG A 134 -2.36 -6.03 12.62
C ARG A 134 -2.58 -7.48 12.29
N PHE A 135 -2.82 -7.78 11.03
CA PHE A 135 -3.07 -9.16 10.60
C PHE A 135 -2.65 -9.41 9.16
N CYS A 136 -2.24 -10.65 8.87
CA CYS A 136 -1.81 -11.07 7.54
C CYS A 136 -2.10 -12.56 7.30
N LYS A 137 -2.02 -12.98 6.04
CA LYS A 137 -1.94 -14.40 5.71
C LYS A 137 -0.58 -14.96 6.10
N LYS A 138 -0.54 -16.26 6.38
CA LYS A 138 0.72 -17.01 6.50
C LYS A 138 1.41 -17.05 5.15
N GLY A 139 2.72 -16.85 5.14
CA GLY A 139 3.51 -16.97 3.92
C GLY A 139 4.88 -16.34 4.10
N LYS A 140 5.85 -16.84 3.33
CA LYS A 140 7.17 -16.22 3.23
C LYS A 140 7.16 -15.11 2.19
N PHE A 141 8.06 -14.14 2.35
CA PHE A 141 8.19 -13.04 1.40
C PHE A 141 8.45 -13.52 -0.03
N ASN A 142 9.33 -14.50 -0.22
CA ASN A 142 9.63 -15.07 -1.54
C ASN A 142 8.52 -15.96 -2.13
N GLU A 143 7.54 -16.36 -1.33
CA GLU A 143 6.34 -17.06 -1.81
C GLU A 143 5.25 -16.06 -2.25
N LEU A 144 5.31 -14.83 -1.72
CA LEU A 144 4.30 -13.80 -1.90
C LEU A 144 4.73 -12.72 -2.91
N PHE A 145 6.03 -12.45 -3.02
CA PHE A 145 6.60 -11.37 -3.82
C PHE A 145 7.76 -11.92 -4.66
N ASP A 146 7.78 -11.56 -5.94
CA ASP A 146 8.97 -11.71 -6.79
C ASP A 146 10.03 -10.68 -6.37
N ILE A 147 10.92 -11.10 -5.47
CA ILE A 147 11.94 -10.24 -4.85
C ILE A 147 12.91 -9.67 -5.88
N GLU A 148 13.27 -10.44 -6.91
CA GLU A 148 14.20 -9.99 -7.93
C GLU A 148 13.58 -8.90 -8.79
N SER A 149 12.37 -9.13 -9.33
CA SER A 149 11.66 -8.10 -10.10
C SER A 149 11.39 -6.83 -9.27
N LEU A 150 11.10 -6.99 -7.98
CA LEU A 150 10.88 -5.87 -7.06
C LEU A 150 12.15 -5.02 -6.87
N TYR A 151 13.28 -5.68 -6.63
CA TYR A 151 14.58 -5.02 -6.52
C TYR A 151 14.93 -4.27 -7.82
N GLU A 152 14.76 -4.92 -8.98
CA GLU A 152 15.08 -4.33 -10.27
C GLU A 152 14.27 -3.05 -10.56
N ASP A 153 12.99 -3.01 -10.17
CA ASP A 153 12.15 -1.83 -10.31
C ASP A 153 12.61 -0.69 -9.39
N TYR A 154 12.90 -0.96 -8.11
CA TYR A 154 13.44 0.06 -7.19
C TYR A 154 14.80 0.60 -7.65
N LEU A 155 15.70 -0.28 -8.11
CA LEU A 155 17.00 0.12 -8.66
C LEU A 155 16.84 1.01 -9.89
N SER A 156 15.90 0.66 -10.79
CA SER A 156 15.60 1.45 -11.98
C SER A 156 15.13 2.86 -11.62
N TYR A 157 14.26 2.98 -10.62
CA TYR A 157 13.84 4.28 -10.10
C TYR A 157 15.00 5.07 -9.50
N TYR A 158 15.78 4.44 -8.63
CA TYR A 158 16.91 5.07 -7.96
C TYR A 158 17.94 5.60 -8.96
N LEU A 159 18.34 4.79 -9.95
CA LEU A 159 19.28 5.18 -10.98
C LEU A 159 18.81 6.39 -11.79
N ILE A 160 17.51 6.47 -12.11
CA ILE A 160 16.97 7.61 -12.85
C ILE A 160 16.98 8.88 -12.01
N ILE A 161 16.70 8.78 -10.71
CA ILE A 161 16.55 9.93 -9.82
C ILE A 161 17.93 10.42 -9.35
N ASN A 162 18.76 9.53 -8.81
CA ASN A 162 20.03 9.86 -8.17
C ASN A 162 21.23 9.82 -9.13
N LYS A 163 21.08 9.22 -10.31
CA LYS A 163 22.15 9.06 -11.32
C LYS A 163 23.32 8.17 -10.86
N GLU A 164 23.09 7.32 -9.86
CA GLU A 164 24.04 6.34 -9.36
C GLU A 164 23.36 4.99 -9.07
N THR A 165 24.15 3.97 -8.73
CA THR A 165 23.66 2.62 -8.43
C THR A 165 23.57 2.41 -6.92
N GLU A 166 22.50 1.75 -6.47
CA GLU A 166 22.31 1.40 -5.05
C GLU A 166 22.49 -0.10 -4.82
N GLY A 167 23.47 -0.46 -3.99
CA GLY A 167 23.75 -1.84 -3.61
C GLY A 167 22.99 -2.27 -2.36
N GLU A 168 22.67 -1.34 -1.46
CA GLU A 168 22.12 -1.67 -0.15
C GLU A 168 20.68 -2.21 -0.24
N TYR A 169 19.90 -1.76 -1.22
CA TYR A 169 18.54 -2.28 -1.43
C TYR A 169 18.51 -3.74 -1.84
N LEU A 170 19.51 -4.21 -2.61
CA LEU A 170 19.62 -5.63 -2.95
C LEU A 170 19.83 -6.47 -1.69
N GLU A 171 20.74 -6.04 -0.83
CA GLU A 171 21.02 -6.72 0.44
C GLU A 171 19.81 -6.66 1.38
N PHE A 172 19.07 -5.55 1.40
CA PHE A 172 17.80 -5.46 2.12
C PHE A 172 16.79 -6.50 1.60
N PHE A 173 16.54 -6.56 0.29
CA PHE A 173 15.58 -7.50 -0.30
C PHE A 173 16.02 -8.97 -0.13
N ARG A 174 17.32 -9.27 -0.20
CA ARG A 174 17.87 -10.59 0.11
C ARG A 174 17.67 -10.97 1.57
N LYS A 175 17.78 -10.04 2.52
CA LYS A 175 17.48 -10.29 3.94
C LYS A 175 15.99 -10.57 4.19
N MET A 176 15.13 -10.13 3.29
CA MET A 176 13.70 -10.44 3.32
C MET A 176 13.39 -11.83 2.76
N ASP A 177 14.28 -12.40 1.95
CA ASP A 177 14.12 -13.75 1.41
C ASP A 177 13.92 -14.78 2.54
N GLY A 178 12.88 -15.61 2.37
CA GLY A 178 12.49 -16.62 3.34
C GLY A 178 11.87 -16.13 4.66
N ARG A 179 11.89 -14.82 4.96
CA ARG A 179 11.20 -14.25 6.15
C ARG A 179 9.70 -14.38 6.02
N ARG A 180 8.99 -14.51 7.15
CA ARG A 180 7.54 -14.65 7.16
C ARG A 180 6.87 -13.29 7.28
N LEU A 181 5.74 -13.10 6.62
CA LEU A 181 4.99 -11.84 6.72
C LEU A 181 4.52 -11.56 8.15
N GLU A 182 4.24 -12.61 8.92
CA GLU A 182 3.87 -12.48 10.34
C GLU A 182 4.99 -11.95 11.24
N ASP A 183 6.26 -12.02 10.81
CA ASP A 183 7.40 -11.47 11.56
C ASP A 183 7.35 -9.92 11.63
N PHE A 184 6.50 -9.30 10.81
CA PHE A 184 6.36 -7.84 10.69
C PHE A 184 5.10 -7.29 11.35
N LEU A 185 4.35 -8.11 12.10
CA LEU A 185 3.18 -7.64 12.86
C LEU A 185 3.54 -6.59 13.93
N ASP A 186 4.80 -6.52 14.33
CA ASP A 186 5.35 -5.55 15.27
C ASP A 186 6.17 -4.44 14.63
N PHE A 187 6.27 -4.42 13.31
CA PHE A 187 7.09 -3.43 12.61
C PHE A 187 6.54 -2.01 12.82
N GLU A 188 7.45 -1.03 12.95
CA GLU A 188 7.09 0.38 13.08
C GLU A 188 6.81 0.96 11.69
N ILE A 189 5.51 1.10 11.36
CA ILE A 189 5.05 1.56 10.05
C ILE A 189 4.82 3.07 9.97
N ALA A 190 4.65 3.76 11.12
CA ALA A 190 4.27 5.16 11.13
C ALA A 190 5.49 6.08 10.97
N ASN A 191 6.65 5.64 11.45
CA ASN A 191 7.90 6.40 11.41
C ASN A 191 9.04 5.52 10.89
N PRO A 192 9.15 5.31 9.56
CA PRO A 192 10.26 4.55 9.00
C PRO A 192 11.59 5.30 9.22
N ASP A 193 12.60 4.58 9.75
CA ASP A 193 13.92 5.15 10.06
C ASP A 193 14.85 5.22 8.83
N SER A 194 14.50 4.51 7.75
CA SER A 194 15.31 4.40 6.54
C SER A 194 14.45 4.27 5.28
N ASP A 195 15.08 4.47 4.11
CA ASP A 195 14.43 4.20 2.82
C ASP A 195 13.95 2.75 2.73
N SER A 196 14.73 1.80 3.25
CA SER A 196 14.36 0.38 3.28
C SER A 196 13.13 0.11 4.16
N ASP A 197 12.99 0.83 5.28
CA ASP A 197 11.80 0.72 6.16
C ASP A 197 10.55 1.30 5.49
N ALA A 198 10.70 2.37 4.73
CA ALA A 198 9.61 2.94 3.93
C ALA A 198 9.24 2.02 2.75
N MET A 199 10.21 1.39 2.08
CA MET A 199 9.97 0.33 1.10
C MET A 199 9.20 -0.82 1.72
N LEU A 200 9.62 -1.30 2.90
CA LEU A 200 8.95 -2.36 3.64
C LEU A 200 7.52 -1.99 4.02
N THR A 201 7.32 -0.78 4.54
CA THR A 201 6.00 -0.22 4.87
C THR A 201 5.10 -0.24 3.65
N GLY A 202 5.60 0.25 2.51
CA GLY A 202 4.86 0.23 1.25
C GLY A 202 4.47 -1.18 0.82
N LEU A 203 5.38 -2.14 0.95
CA LEU A 203 5.12 -3.54 0.59
C LEU A 203 4.07 -4.17 1.49
N ILE A 204 4.24 -4.13 2.81
CA ILE A 204 3.32 -4.82 3.73
C ILE A 204 1.93 -4.18 3.75
N LEU A 205 1.84 -2.86 3.53
CA LEU A 205 0.57 -2.17 3.39
C LEU A 205 0.01 -2.25 1.96
N GLY A 206 0.73 -2.84 1.01
CA GLY A 206 0.24 -3.12 -0.34
C GLY A 206 0.11 -1.87 -1.21
N TYR A 207 1.02 -0.91 -1.06
CA TYR A 207 1.11 0.28 -1.89
C TYR A 207 1.70 -0.08 -3.26
N PRO A 208 1.24 0.56 -4.35
CA PRO A 208 1.98 0.51 -5.60
C PRO A 208 3.42 0.99 -5.40
N ILE A 209 4.40 0.33 -6.03
CA ILE A 209 5.83 0.68 -5.90
C ILE A 209 6.06 2.17 -6.21
N TRP A 210 5.43 2.67 -7.26
CA TRP A 210 5.57 4.06 -7.69
C TRP A 210 5.09 5.08 -6.64
N SER A 211 4.13 4.74 -5.76
CA SER A 211 3.72 5.67 -4.71
C SER A 211 4.76 5.75 -3.61
N THR A 212 5.37 4.62 -3.25
CA THR A 212 6.47 4.59 -2.27
C THR A 212 7.68 5.35 -2.81
N VAL A 213 8.04 5.14 -4.08
CA VAL A 213 9.10 5.90 -4.76
C VAL A 213 8.81 7.40 -4.78
N SER A 214 7.57 7.80 -5.06
CA SER A 214 7.19 9.20 -5.06
C SER A 214 7.25 9.84 -3.66
N ILE A 215 7.13 9.06 -2.58
CA ILE A 215 7.31 9.55 -1.21
C ILE A 215 8.80 9.67 -0.88
N LEU A 216 9.57 8.64 -1.20
CA LEU A 216 11.00 8.57 -0.91
C LEU A 216 11.82 9.60 -1.68
N TRP A 217 11.62 9.65 -2.99
CA TRP A 217 12.51 10.35 -3.92
C TRP A 217 11.76 11.28 -4.87
N GLY A 218 10.45 11.43 -4.68
CA GLY A 218 9.63 12.35 -5.46
C GLY A 218 9.91 13.80 -5.08
N SER A 219 10.97 14.37 -5.64
CA SER A 219 11.15 15.82 -5.75
C SER A 219 10.26 16.35 -6.88
N GLY A 220 9.69 17.56 -6.67
CA GLY A 220 8.65 18.25 -7.46
C GLY A 220 8.59 18.02 -8.98
#